data_AF-V9IRJ3-F1
#
_entry.id   AF-V9IRJ3-F1
#
_cell.length_a   1.000
_cell.length_b   1.000
_cell.length_c   1.000
_cell.angle_alpha   90.00
_cell.angle_beta   90.00
_cell.angle_gamma   90.00
#
_symmetry.space_group_name_H-M   'P 1'
#
loop_
_entity.id
_entity.type
_entity.pdbx_description
1 polymer ?
#
loop_
_entity_poly.entity_id
_entity_poly.type
_entity_poly.pdbx_seq_one_letter_code
_entity_poly.pdbx_strand_id
1 'polypeptide(L)'
;MKKMFKSKLAKLCASSLLVGSILSFTLIPSADAGLARSKFLGNIIAGSVPSNFATYWNQVTPENSTKWGSVEATRNRMNWTAADTAYNYARSSGFPFKFHTLIWGSQEPGWIGSLSAADQKAEVLQWIQASASKYPNAAFVDVVNEPLHAKPSYRNAIGGDGATGWDWVIWSFQEARKAFPNSKLLLNEYGIISDPNAAAAYVQIANLLKSRGLIDGIGIQCHQFNMDTVSVSTMRNVLNTLASTGLPIYVSELDMTGDDATQLARYKEKFPVLWEHTAVKGVTLWGYIEGQTWKANTHLITSSGTERPALKWLRDYLAAH
;
A
#
# COMPACT_ATOMS: atom_id res chain seq x y z
N MET A 1 -13.71 -73.28 56.79
CA MET A 1 -12.41 -72.83 57.34
C MET A 1 -12.10 -71.43 56.79
N LYS A 2 -11.75 -70.48 57.69
CA LYS A 2 -11.23 -69.10 57.45
C LYS A 2 -12.20 -68.11 56.78
N LYS A 3 -12.83 -67.14 57.48
CA LYS A 3 -12.35 -65.80 57.92
C LYS A 3 -11.73 -65.01 56.74
N MET A 4 -12.03 -63.75 56.43
CA MET A 4 -12.63 -62.62 57.14
C MET A 4 -12.71 -61.41 56.17
N PHE A 5 -13.47 -60.39 56.58
CA PHE A 5 -13.32 -58.94 56.33
C PHE A 5 -14.27 -58.18 55.40
N LYS A 6 -14.75 -57.10 56.03
CA LYS A 6 -15.67 -56.02 55.67
C LYS A 6 -15.07 -55.10 54.60
N SER A 7 -15.91 -54.44 53.80
CA SER A 7 -16.21 -53.00 53.99
C SER A 7 -17.26 -52.52 52.97
N LYS A 8 -18.14 -51.63 53.46
CA LYS A 8 -19.07 -50.84 52.65
C LYS A 8 -18.29 -49.65 52.07
N LEU A 9 -18.41 -49.38 50.78
CA LEU A 9 -18.23 -48.03 50.25
C LEU A 9 -19.41 -47.66 49.35
N ALA A 10 -20.04 -46.55 49.74
CA ALA A 10 -21.15 -45.91 49.05
C ALA A 10 -20.66 -45.33 47.70
N LYS A 11 -21.49 -45.50 46.66
CA LYS A 11 -21.34 -44.78 45.39
C LYS A 11 -21.70 -43.31 45.63
N LEU A 12 -20.70 -42.43 45.58
CA LEU A 12 -20.92 -41.00 45.48
C LEU A 12 -21.11 -40.65 44.00
N CYS A 13 -22.32 -40.25 43.61
CA CYS A 13 -22.58 -39.61 42.33
C CYS A 13 -21.94 -38.21 42.35
N ALA A 14 -20.84 -38.04 41.63
CA ALA A 14 -20.32 -36.72 41.30
C ALA A 14 -21.00 -36.26 40.00
N SER A 15 -22.07 -35.48 40.14
CA SER A 15 -22.64 -34.65 39.09
C SER A 15 -21.70 -33.46 38.84
N SER A 16 -20.86 -33.56 37.81
CA SER A 16 -20.08 -32.44 37.31
C SER A 16 -21.01 -31.45 36.61
N LEU A 17 -21.33 -30.35 37.30
CA LEU A 17 -21.90 -29.15 36.69
C LEU A 17 -20.89 -28.60 35.68
N LEU A 18 -21.19 -28.78 34.39
CA LEU A 18 -20.52 -28.08 33.31
C LEU A 18 -20.99 -26.61 33.39
N VAL A 19 -20.23 -25.77 34.10
CA VAL A 19 -20.40 -24.32 34.02
C VAL A 19 -19.93 -23.91 32.63
N GLY A 20 -20.87 -23.83 31.68
CA GLY A 20 -20.63 -23.25 30.38
C GLY A 20 -20.22 -21.80 30.58
N SER A 21 -18.93 -21.52 30.46
CA SER A 21 -18.44 -20.15 30.32
C SER A 21 -19.05 -19.60 29.04
N ILE A 22 -20.09 -18.77 29.21
CA ILE A 22 -20.57 -17.91 28.14
C ILE A 22 -19.43 -16.94 27.88
N LEU A 23 -18.58 -17.29 26.93
CA LEU A 23 -17.71 -16.34 26.25
C LEU A 23 -18.65 -15.36 25.57
N SER A 24 -18.92 -14.26 26.27
CA SER A 24 -19.43 -13.05 25.64
C SER A 24 -18.37 -12.63 24.63
N PHE A 25 -18.50 -13.11 23.40
CA PHE A 25 -17.92 -12.44 22.26
C PHE A 25 -18.56 -11.07 22.22
N THR A 26 -17.89 -10.07 22.78
CA THR A 26 -18.06 -8.73 22.29
C THR A 26 -17.77 -8.82 20.81
N LEU A 27 -18.83 -8.75 20.01
CA LEU A 27 -18.71 -8.39 18.61
C LEU A 27 -17.94 -7.07 18.63
N ILE A 28 -16.63 -7.13 18.40
CA ILE A 28 -15.88 -5.98 17.93
C ILE A 28 -16.70 -5.53 16.73
N PRO A 29 -17.22 -4.29 16.71
CA PRO A 29 -17.88 -3.79 15.52
C PRO A 29 -16.88 -4.05 14.39
N SER A 30 -17.22 -4.97 13.50
CA SER A 30 -16.55 -5.06 12.22
C SER A 30 -16.61 -3.65 11.70
N ALA A 31 -15.47 -2.98 11.64
CA ALA A 31 -15.44 -1.63 11.15
C ALA A 31 -16.21 -1.63 9.83
N ASP A 32 -17.13 -0.69 9.69
CA ASP A 32 -17.88 -0.48 8.45
C ASP A 32 -16.94 0.15 7.41
N ALA A 33 -15.74 -0.42 7.27
CA ALA A 33 -14.71 -0.08 6.31
C ALA A 33 -15.10 -0.63 4.92
N GLY A 34 -16.40 -0.59 4.62
CA GLY A 34 -17.03 -0.82 3.34
C GLY A 34 -17.60 0.48 2.77
N LEU A 35 -16.92 1.61 2.96
CA LEU A 35 -17.28 2.93 2.41
C LEU A 35 -17.07 3.06 0.87
N ALA A 36 -17.05 1.94 0.15
CA ALA A 36 -17.43 1.76 -1.26
C ALA A 36 -17.22 0.28 -1.61
N ARG A 37 -18.27 -0.46 -1.98
CA ARG A 37 -18.11 -1.91 -2.32
C ARG A 37 -17.25 -2.18 -3.56
N SER A 38 -16.83 -1.15 -4.30
CA SER A 38 -15.99 -1.29 -5.51
C SER A 38 -14.61 -0.62 -5.44
N LYS A 39 -14.31 0.17 -4.39
CA LYS A 39 -13.03 0.90 -4.24
C LYS A 39 -12.55 0.84 -2.79
N PHE A 40 -11.25 0.73 -2.57
CA PHE A 40 -10.68 0.83 -1.23
C PHE A 40 -10.33 2.29 -0.87
N LEU A 41 -10.37 2.60 0.42
CA LEU A 41 -9.73 3.76 1.03
C LEU A 41 -8.67 3.25 2.01
N GLY A 42 -7.41 3.33 1.59
CA GLY A 42 -6.27 2.82 2.31
C GLY A 42 -5.46 3.90 3.01
N ASN A 43 -4.50 3.45 3.79
CA ASN A 43 -3.49 4.31 4.38
C ASN A 43 -2.17 3.55 4.57
N ILE A 44 -1.11 4.27 4.88
CA ILE A 44 0.16 3.67 5.24
C ILE A 44 0.17 3.11 6.67
N ILE A 45 1.05 2.15 6.90
CA ILE A 45 1.56 1.79 8.23
C ILE A 45 3.05 2.11 8.25
N ALA A 46 3.46 3.01 9.14
CA ALA A 46 4.83 3.50 9.25
C ALA A 46 5.76 2.50 9.96
N GLY A 47 5.53 2.27 11.25
CA GLY A 47 6.31 1.36 12.09
C GLY A 47 5.50 0.56 13.11
N SER A 48 4.33 1.05 13.50
CA SER A 48 3.36 0.34 14.32
C SER A 48 1.96 0.53 13.74
N VAL A 49 1.08 -0.43 14.00
CA VAL A 49 -0.32 -0.36 13.58
C VAL A 49 -1.06 0.61 14.53
N PRO A 50 -1.64 1.71 14.04
CA PRO A 50 -2.51 2.54 14.88
C PRO A 50 -3.74 1.75 15.34
N SER A 51 -4.12 1.89 16.62
CA SER A 51 -5.28 1.19 17.17
C SER A 51 -6.61 1.55 16.49
N ASN A 52 -6.67 2.74 15.89
CA ASN A 52 -7.81 3.25 15.14
C ASN A 52 -7.68 3.04 13.61
N PHE A 53 -6.71 2.24 13.13
CA PHE A 53 -6.51 2.07 11.68
C PHE A 53 -7.76 1.53 10.98
N ALA A 54 -8.30 0.41 11.48
CA ALA A 54 -9.50 -0.21 10.92
C ALA A 54 -10.75 0.67 11.06
N THR A 55 -10.76 1.68 11.94
CA THR A 55 -11.86 2.65 12.04
C THR A 55 -12.06 3.44 10.74
N TYR A 56 -10.98 3.67 9.98
CA TYR A 56 -11.00 4.56 8.82
C TYR A 56 -10.60 3.88 7.51
N TRP A 57 -9.71 2.89 7.56
CA TRP A 57 -8.99 2.41 6.38
C TRP A 57 -9.19 0.90 6.16
N ASN A 58 -9.24 0.49 4.89
CA ASN A 58 -9.45 -0.90 4.48
C ASN A 58 -8.40 -1.43 3.49
N GLN A 59 -7.27 -0.75 3.34
CA GLN A 59 -6.11 -1.19 2.54
C GLN A 59 -4.82 -0.70 3.23
N VAL A 60 -3.76 -1.51 3.15
CA VAL A 60 -2.49 -1.27 3.87
C VAL A 60 -1.32 -1.18 2.89
N THR A 61 -0.56 -0.09 3.00
CA THR A 61 0.75 0.07 2.35
C THR A 61 1.82 0.28 3.44
N PRO A 62 2.94 -0.43 3.47
CA PRO A 62 4.05 -0.09 4.36
C PRO A 62 4.73 1.19 3.88
N GLU A 63 4.91 2.19 4.76
CA GLU A 63 5.52 3.47 4.36
C GLU A 63 6.98 3.30 3.92
N ASN A 64 7.72 2.48 4.65
CA ASN A 64 9.17 2.28 4.43
C ASN A 64 9.61 0.82 4.48
N SER A 65 8.92 -0.03 5.24
CA SER A 65 9.49 -1.33 5.64
C SER A 65 9.60 -2.36 4.51
N THR A 66 8.96 -2.15 3.36
CA THR A 66 9.13 -2.98 2.14
C THR A 66 10.08 -2.40 1.10
N LYS A 67 10.72 -1.25 1.36
CA LYS A 67 11.75 -0.70 0.48
C LYS A 67 13.05 -1.51 0.61
N TRP A 68 13.75 -1.71 -0.51
CA TRP A 68 14.87 -2.66 -0.56
C TRP A 68 15.98 -2.34 0.45
N GLY A 69 16.40 -1.08 0.58
CA GLY A 69 17.41 -0.67 1.55
C GLY A 69 16.97 -0.83 3.01
N SER A 70 15.66 -0.85 3.30
CA SER A 70 15.14 -1.13 4.65
C SER A 70 15.19 -2.62 4.99
N VAL A 71 14.95 -3.49 4.01
CA VAL A 71 14.98 -4.94 4.21
C VAL A 71 16.40 -5.47 4.16
N GLU A 72 17.22 -5.01 3.22
CA GLU A 72 18.55 -5.57 2.95
C GLU A 72 19.66 -4.53 3.09
N ALA A 73 19.65 -3.79 4.20
CA ALA A 73 20.68 -2.80 4.50
C ALA A 73 22.12 -3.38 4.48
N THR A 74 22.26 -4.67 4.78
CA THR A 74 23.50 -5.44 4.64
C THR A 74 23.27 -6.54 3.61
N ARG A 75 24.11 -6.60 2.57
CA ARG A 75 24.02 -7.57 1.47
C ARG A 75 23.86 -9.00 2.00
N ASN A 76 22.90 -9.73 1.45
CA ASN A 76 22.52 -11.10 1.83
C ASN A 76 22.00 -11.27 3.27
N ARG A 77 21.58 -10.19 3.94
CA ARG A 77 20.90 -10.25 5.25
C ARG A 77 19.57 -9.50 5.19
N MET A 78 18.51 -10.26 4.91
CA MET A 78 17.14 -9.75 4.85
C MET A 78 16.54 -9.60 6.26
N ASN A 79 16.03 -8.42 6.58
CA ASN A 79 15.26 -8.13 7.79
C ASN A 79 13.83 -7.69 7.43
N TRP A 80 12.89 -8.62 7.54
CA TRP A 80 11.48 -8.39 7.21
C TRP A 80 10.63 -7.94 8.39
N THR A 81 11.20 -7.81 9.60
CA THR A 81 10.44 -7.65 10.85
C THR A 81 9.43 -6.51 10.80
N ALA A 82 9.84 -5.33 10.29
CA ALA A 82 8.97 -4.17 10.20
C ALA A 82 7.90 -4.30 9.10
N ALA A 83 8.18 -5.03 8.02
CA ALA A 83 7.21 -5.29 6.95
C ALA A 83 6.18 -6.35 7.37
N ASP A 84 6.60 -7.33 8.16
CA ASP A 84 5.73 -8.34 8.76
C ASP A 84 4.63 -7.70 9.61
N THR A 85 4.89 -6.59 10.31
CA THR A 85 3.87 -5.85 11.07
C THR A 85 2.70 -5.42 10.17
N ALA A 86 2.99 -4.75 9.05
CA ALA A 86 1.96 -4.26 8.13
C ALA A 86 1.27 -5.42 7.39
N TYR A 87 2.04 -6.40 6.91
CA TYR A 87 1.52 -7.54 6.17
C TYR A 87 0.60 -8.42 7.02
N ASN A 88 1.03 -8.76 8.24
CA ASN A 88 0.24 -9.60 9.14
C ASN A 88 -1.04 -8.90 9.57
N TYR A 89 -0.99 -7.60 9.85
CA TYR A 89 -2.19 -6.83 10.17
C TYR A 89 -3.18 -6.77 9.00
N ALA A 90 -2.69 -6.53 7.78
CA ALA A 90 -3.52 -6.56 6.59
C ALA A 90 -4.21 -7.92 6.43
N ARG A 91 -3.45 -9.02 6.56
CA ARG A 91 -3.99 -10.37 6.47
C ARG A 91 -5.00 -10.70 7.57
N SER A 92 -4.71 -10.38 8.83
CA SER A 92 -5.63 -10.67 9.94
C SER A 92 -6.91 -9.86 9.86
N SER A 93 -6.85 -8.68 9.25
CA SER A 93 -8.00 -7.77 9.08
C SER A 93 -8.76 -7.99 7.77
N GLY A 94 -8.28 -8.87 6.89
CA GLY A 94 -8.87 -9.09 5.57
C GLY A 94 -8.67 -7.92 4.60
N PHE A 95 -7.69 -7.04 4.85
CA PHE A 95 -7.39 -5.88 4.01
C PHE A 95 -6.41 -6.23 2.89
N PRO A 96 -6.56 -5.65 1.68
CA PRO A 96 -5.56 -5.76 0.64
C PRO A 96 -4.23 -5.15 1.12
N PHE A 97 -3.16 -5.91 0.96
CA PHE A 97 -1.80 -5.45 1.18
C PHE A 97 -1.16 -5.01 -0.14
N LYS A 98 -0.57 -3.81 -0.18
CA LYS A 98 0.25 -3.34 -1.28
C LYS A 98 1.72 -3.41 -0.88
N PHE A 99 2.51 -4.20 -1.61
CA PHE A 99 3.97 -4.18 -1.48
C PHE A 99 4.52 -2.93 -2.15
N HIS A 100 5.22 -2.08 -1.40
CA HIS A 100 5.77 -0.82 -1.89
C HIS A 100 7.25 -0.71 -1.46
N THR A 101 8.22 -0.92 -2.33
CA THR A 101 8.18 -1.12 -3.79
C THR A 101 9.36 -2.04 -4.18
N LEU A 102 9.31 -2.67 -5.36
CA LEU A 102 10.42 -3.53 -5.80
C LEU A 102 11.61 -2.71 -6.31
N ILE A 103 11.38 -1.76 -7.22
CA ILE A 103 12.44 -1.02 -7.91
C ILE A 103 12.19 0.49 -7.74
N TRP A 104 13.17 1.18 -7.17
CA TRP A 104 13.12 2.63 -6.96
C TRP A 104 14.53 3.18 -6.77
N GLY A 105 14.78 4.40 -7.25
CA GLY A 105 16.07 5.08 -7.09
C GLY A 105 16.25 5.85 -5.78
N SER A 106 15.34 5.67 -4.83
CA SER A 106 15.52 6.12 -3.46
C SER A 106 15.41 4.92 -2.52
N GLN A 107 16.11 5.00 -1.39
CA GLN A 107 16.15 3.95 -0.37
C GLN A 107 16.49 2.55 -0.92
N GLU A 108 17.31 2.49 -1.98
CA GLU A 108 18.00 1.27 -2.40
C GLU A 108 19.15 0.95 -1.41
N PRO A 109 19.61 -0.31 -1.32
CA PRO A 109 20.69 -0.66 -0.41
C PRO A 109 21.98 0.08 -0.78
N GLY A 110 22.66 0.70 0.19
CA GLY A 110 23.86 1.50 -0.08
C GLY A 110 25.04 0.72 -0.70
N TRP A 111 25.00 -0.61 -0.67
CA TRP A 111 26.02 -1.48 -1.27
C TRP A 111 25.77 -1.82 -2.74
N ILE A 112 24.58 -1.58 -3.30
CA ILE A 112 24.23 -2.05 -4.67
C ILE A 112 25.02 -1.30 -5.75
N GLY A 113 25.26 -0.01 -5.56
CA GLY A 113 25.88 0.86 -6.55
C GLY A 113 27.36 0.56 -6.84
N SER A 114 28.06 -0.12 -5.93
CA SER A 114 29.49 -0.45 -6.09
C SER A 114 29.75 -1.82 -6.73
N LEU A 115 28.70 -2.58 -7.01
CA LEU A 115 28.82 -3.91 -7.61
C LEU A 115 29.01 -3.85 -9.12
N SER A 116 29.48 -4.96 -9.70
CA SER A 116 29.50 -5.13 -11.15
C SER A 116 28.06 -5.15 -11.71
N ALA A 117 27.87 -4.82 -12.98
CA ALA A 117 26.54 -4.89 -13.59
C ALA A 117 25.92 -6.29 -13.53
N ALA A 118 26.74 -7.35 -13.63
CA ALA A 118 26.27 -8.72 -13.50
C ALA A 118 25.76 -9.01 -12.07
N ASP A 119 26.50 -8.57 -11.06
CA ASP A 119 26.12 -8.73 -9.66
C ASP A 119 24.90 -7.87 -9.32
N GLN A 120 24.83 -6.62 -9.79
CA GLN A 120 23.64 -5.77 -9.62
C GLN A 120 22.39 -6.46 -10.15
N LYS A 121 22.43 -6.99 -11.37
CA LYS A 121 21.29 -7.70 -11.97
C LYS A 121 20.91 -8.94 -11.16
N ALA A 122 21.90 -9.72 -10.70
CA ALA A 122 21.66 -10.91 -9.89
C ALA A 122 20.98 -10.56 -8.55
N GLU A 123 21.45 -9.52 -7.88
CA GLU A 123 20.91 -9.05 -6.60
C GLU A 123 19.49 -8.49 -6.75
N VAL A 124 19.21 -7.74 -7.83
CA VAL A 124 17.84 -7.28 -8.14
C VAL A 124 16.90 -8.47 -8.36
N LEU A 125 17.35 -9.50 -9.09
CA LEU A 125 16.56 -10.71 -9.31
C LEU A 125 16.30 -11.46 -8.00
N GLN A 126 17.32 -11.62 -7.16
CA GLN A 126 17.21 -12.23 -5.82
C GLN A 126 16.24 -11.45 -4.94
N TRP A 127 16.30 -10.12 -4.95
CA TRP A 127 15.39 -9.25 -4.21
C TRP A 127 13.93 -9.45 -4.63
N ILE A 128 13.65 -9.47 -5.93
CA ILE A 128 12.29 -9.70 -6.47
C ILE A 128 11.77 -11.08 -6.01
N GLN A 129 12.60 -12.12 -6.12
CA GLN A 129 12.23 -13.49 -5.74
C GLN A 129 12.04 -13.66 -4.22
N ALA A 130 12.89 -13.03 -3.41
CA ALA A 130 12.79 -13.05 -1.96
C ALA A 130 11.53 -12.33 -1.48
N SER A 131 11.21 -11.18 -2.08
CA SER A 131 9.99 -10.42 -1.81
C SER A 131 8.74 -11.23 -2.12
N ALA A 132 8.70 -11.89 -3.29
CA ALA A 132 7.59 -12.76 -3.67
C ALA A 132 7.43 -13.98 -2.78
N SER A 133 8.55 -14.62 -2.42
CA SER A 133 8.54 -15.78 -1.52
C SER A 133 8.02 -15.41 -0.12
N LYS A 134 8.35 -14.20 0.35
CA LYS A 134 7.93 -13.70 1.66
C LYS A 134 6.48 -13.22 1.67
N TYR A 135 6.02 -12.54 0.62
CA TYR A 135 4.68 -11.95 0.52
C TYR A 135 3.91 -12.43 -0.71
N PRO A 136 3.67 -13.75 -0.87
CA PRO A 136 3.06 -14.31 -2.08
C PRO A 136 1.59 -13.92 -2.28
N ASN A 137 0.95 -13.37 -1.23
CA ASN A 137 -0.45 -12.95 -1.24
C ASN A 137 -0.60 -11.41 -1.20
N ALA A 138 0.44 -10.66 -1.56
CA ALA A 138 0.28 -9.23 -1.78
C ALA A 138 -0.77 -9.00 -2.88
N ALA A 139 -1.80 -8.20 -2.58
CA ALA A 139 -2.86 -7.90 -3.56
C ALA A 139 -2.34 -7.02 -4.69
N PHE A 140 -1.41 -6.12 -4.34
CA PHE A 140 -0.77 -5.18 -5.25
C PHE A 140 0.73 -5.15 -5.02
N VAL A 141 1.49 -4.90 -6.08
CA VAL A 141 2.94 -4.66 -6.02
C VAL A 141 3.25 -3.43 -6.86
N ASP A 142 3.77 -2.39 -6.23
CA ASP A 142 4.43 -1.31 -6.95
C ASP A 142 5.76 -1.90 -7.46
N VAL A 143 5.83 -2.20 -8.75
CA VAL A 143 7.01 -2.86 -9.35
C VAL A 143 8.11 -1.86 -9.59
N VAL A 144 7.77 -0.74 -10.23
CA VAL A 144 8.70 0.39 -10.43
C VAL A 144 8.03 1.64 -9.87
N ASN A 145 8.70 2.29 -8.93
CA ASN A 145 8.33 3.59 -8.42
C ASN A 145 9.19 4.67 -9.08
N GLU A 146 8.55 5.78 -9.45
CA GLU A 146 9.16 7.02 -9.94
C GLU A 146 10.09 6.88 -11.17
N PRO A 147 9.69 6.17 -12.24
CA PRO A 147 10.54 6.00 -13.43
C PRO A 147 10.91 7.32 -14.13
N LEU A 148 10.09 8.37 -14.02
CA LEU A 148 10.34 9.68 -14.60
C LEU A 148 11.26 10.53 -13.72
N HIS A 149 11.27 10.31 -12.41
CA HIS A 149 11.93 11.21 -11.46
C HIS A 149 13.09 10.60 -10.65
N ALA A 150 13.03 9.32 -10.25
CA ALA A 150 13.99 8.69 -9.36
C ALA A 150 14.44 7.31 -9.87
N LYS A 151 15.33 7.33 -10.86
CA LYS A 151 15.89 6.12 -11.47
C LYS A 151 16.97 5.49 -10.57
N PRO A 152 16.98 4.16 -10.37
CA PRO A 152 17.96 3.48 -9.51
C PRO A 152 19.37 3.45 -10.07
N SER A 153 20.38 3.35 -9.20
CA SER A 153 21.79 3.31 -9.61
C SER A 153 22.12 2.07 -10.46
N TYR A 154 21.40 0.97 -10.23
CA TYR A 154 21.52 -0.29 -10.97
C TYR A 154 20.68 -0.35 -12.26
N ARG A 155 20.02 0.75 -12.67
CA ARG A 155 19.18 0.80 -13.88
C ARG A 155 19.84 0.22 -15.12
N ASN A 156 21.12 0.55 -15.35
CA ASN A 156 21.84 0.09 -16.54
C ASN A 156 22.09 -1.43 -16.52
N ALA A 157 22.30 -2.02 -15.34
CA ALA A 157 22.49 -3.46 -15.19
C ALA A 157 21.23 -4.27 -15.56
N ILE A 158 20.05 -3.68 -15.36
CA ILE A 158 18.76 -4.33 -15.62
C ILE A 158 18.14 -3.94 -16.98
N GLY A 159 18.91 -3.34 -17.88
CA GLY A 159 18.49 -3.07 -19.27
C GLY A 159 18.76 -1.65 -19.73
N GLY A 160 18.89 -0.68 -18.81
CA GLY A 160 19.06 0.73 -19.14
C GLY A 160 17.89 1.31 -19.96
N ASP A 161 18.14 2.38 -20.70
CA ASP A 161 17.19 2.90 -21.69
C ASP A 161 16.84 1.83 -22.74
N GLY A 162 17.85 1.10 -23.22
CA GLY A 162 17.68 0.09 -24.26
C GLY A 162 17.00 0.62 -25.53
N ALA A 163 16.32 -0.25 -26.27
CA ALA A 163 15.72 0.12 -27.55
C ALA A 163 14.40 0.90 -27.40
N THR A 164 13.68 0.72 -26.28
CA THR A 164 12.39 1.38 -26.05
C THR A 164 12.51 2.69 -25.25
N GLY A 165 13.70 3.00 -24.72
CA GLY A 165 13.90 4.04 -23.70
C GLY A 165 13.55 3.58 -22.27
N TRP A 166 12.88 2.43 -22.13
CA TRP A 166 12.33 1.93 -20.88
C TRP A 166 12.62 0.44 -20.64
N ASP A 167 13.68 -0.10 -21.27
CA ASP A 167 13.98 -1.54 -21.20
C ASP A 167 14.25 -2.02 -19.76
N TRP A 168 14.82 -1.16 -18.91
CA TRP A 168 14.95 -1.42 -17.48
C TRP A 168 13.60 -1.62 -16.76
N VAL A 169 12.58 -0.82 -17.11
CA VAL A 169 11.21 -0.96 -16.56
C VAL A 169 10.58 -2.25 -17.09
N ILE A 170 10.74 -2.52 -18.38
CA ILE A 170 10.19 -3.72 -19.02
C ILE A 170 10.78 -4.97 -18.34
N TRP A 171 12.10 -5.02 -18.15
CA TRP A 171 12.76 -6.13 -17.46
C TRP A 171 12.24 -6.30 -16.03
N SER A 172 12.10 -5.21 -15.27
CA SER A 172 11.56 -5.26 -13.91
C SER A 172 10.16 -5.88 -13.85
N PHE A 173 9.27 -5.49 -14.76
CA PHE A 173 7.92 -6.07 -14.81
C PHE A 173 7.91 -7.50 -15.35
N GLN A 174 8.81 -7.90 -16.24
CA GLN A 174 8.94 -9.29 -16.68
C GLN A 174 9.31 -10.21 -15.50
N GLU A 175 10.30 -9.82 -14.70
CA GLU A 175 10.69 -10.61 -13.53
C GLU A 175 9.62 -10.57 -12.42
N ALA A 176 8.98 -9.42 -12.20
CA ALA A 176 7.86 -9.32 -11.27
C ALA A 176 6.67 -10.18 -11.69
N ARG A 177 6.33 -10.27 -12.99
CA ARG A 177 5.23 -11.14 -13.47
C ARG A 177 5.50 -12.62 -13.24
N LYS A 178 6.76 -13.06 -13.32
CA LYS A 178 7.16 -14.43 -12.99
C LYS A 178 7.07 -14.70 -11.48
N ALA A 179 7.51 -13.74 -10.66
CA ALA A 179 7.61 -13.92 -9.22
C ALA A 179 6.28 -13.73 -8.48
N PHE A 180 5.44 -12.79 -8.94
CA PHE A 180 4.15 -12.43 -8.35
C PHE A 180 2.98 -12.73 -9.31
N PRO A 181 2.71 -14.01 -9.66
CA PRO A 181 1.68 -14.36 -10.63
C PRO A 181 0.26 -14.05 -10.17
N ASN A 182 0.04 -13.88 -8.86
CA ASN A 182 -1.27 -13.65 -8.25
C ASN A 182 -1.52 -12.20 -7.81
N SER A 183 -0.53 -11.31 -8.00
CA SER A 183 -0.63 -9.91 -7.61
C SER A 183 -0.97 -9.03 -8.81
N LYS A 184 -1.64 -7.90 -8.55
CA LYS A 184 -1.72 -6.81 -9.52
C LYS A 184 -0.43 -6.02 -9.53
N LEU A 185 0.24 -5.97 -10.68
CA LEU A 185 1.49 -5.23 -10.87
C LEU A 185 1.22 -3.79 -11.29
N LEU A 186 1.78 -2.85 -10.54
CA LEU A 186 1.54 -1.42 -10.69
C LEU A 186 2.84 -0.68 -11.04
N LEU A 187 2.69 0.34 -11.87
CA LEU A 187 3.66 1.43 -12.05
C LEU A 187 3.24 2.57 -11.12
N ASN A 188 4.15 3.25 -10.42
CA ASN A 188 3.79 4.35 -9.51
C ASN A 188 4.65 5.59 -9.76
N GLU A 189 4.07 6.79 -9.67
CA GLU A 189 4.77 8.04 -10.01
C GLU A 189 4.11 9.28 -9.38
N TYR A 190 4.90 10.30 -9.04
CA TYR A 190 4.42 11.63 -8.65
C TYR A 190 4.44 12.62 -9.82
N GLY A 191 3.93 13.83 -9.60
CA GLY A 191 3.92 14.88 -10.62
C GLY A 191 2.86 14.69 -11.71
N ILE A 192 2.28 13.49 -11.80
CA ILE A 192 1.34 13.14 -12.87
C ILE A 192 0.06 13.97 -12.81
N ILE A 193 -0.63 14.00 -11.66
CA ILE A 193 -1.97 14.60 -11.54
C ILE A 193 -2.01 16.10 -11.89
N SER A 194 -0.88 16.79 -11.75
CA SER A 194 -0.72 18.23 -11.96
C SER A 194 -0.15 18.62 -13.33
N ASP A 195 0.38 17.66 -14.10
CA ASP A 195 1.12 17.94 -15.33
C ASP A 195 0.64 17.05 -16.49
N PRO A 196 -0.12 17.61 -17.45
CA PRO A 196 -0.55 16.90 -18.66
C PRO A 196 0.59 16.30 -19.49
N ASN A 197 1.78 16.93 -19.52
CA ASN A 197 2.93 16.41 -20.26
C ASN A 197 3.52 15.19 -19.55
N ALA A 198 3.66 15.26 -18.22
CA ALA A 198 4.08 14.10 -17.42
C ALA A 198 3.09 12.94 -17.56
N ALA A 199 1.77 13.23 -17.55
CA ALA A 199 0.74 12.22 -17.79
C ALA A 199 0.87 11.56 -19.17
N ALA A 200 1.15 12.34 -20.23
CA ALA A 200 1.36 11.79 -21.57
C ALA A 200 2.60 10.88 -21.62
N ALA A 201 3.72 11.29 -21.03
CA ALA A 201 4.93 10.46 -20.93
C ALA A 201 4.66 9.17 -20.13
N TYR A 202 3.93 9.26 -19.03
CA TYR A 202 3.57 8.12 -18.20
C TYR A 202 2.68 7.12 -18.92
N VAL A 203 1.71 7.59 -19.72
CA VAL A 203 0.88 6.76 -20.60
C VAL A 203 1.70 5.99 -21.63
N GLN A 204 2.79 6.57 -22.17
CA GLN A 204 3.67 5.87 -23.09
C GLN A 204 4.32 4.65 -22.43
N ILE A 205 4.84 4.80 -21.21
CA ILE A 205 5.44 3.69 -20.43
C ILE A 205 4.37 2.64 -20.14
N ALA A 206 3.19 3.06 -19.66
CA ALA A 206 2.09 2.14 -19.35
C ALA A 206 1.65 1.33 -20.58
N ASN A 207 1.56 1.95 -21.76
CA ASN A 207 1.21 1.25 -23.00
C ASN A 207 2.30 0.29 -23.49
N LEU A 208 3.59 0.61 -23.29
CA LEU A 208 4.69 -0.33 -23.56
C LEU A 208 4.58 -1.60 -22.71
N LEU A 209 4.25 -1.46 -21.42
CA LEU A 209 4.04 -2.60 -20.53
C LEU A 209 2.74 -3.35 -20.84
N LYS A 210 1.65 -2.62 -21.14
CA LYS A 210 0.32 -3.19 -21.41
C LYS A 210 0.33 -4.06 -22.67
N SER A 211 0.97 -3.58 -23.75
CA SER A 211 1.12 -4.35 -25.00
C SER A 211 1.90 -5.65 -24.84
N ARG A 212 2.62 -5.81 -23.72
CA ARG A 212 3.39 -7.02 -23.37
C ARG A 212 2.70 -7.89 -22.30
N GLY A 213 1.50 -7.52 -21.84
CA GLY A 213 0.81 -8.25 -20.77
C GLY A 213 1.50 -8.16 -19.40
N LEU A 214 2.32 -7.13 -19.18
CA LEU A 214 3.13 -6.96 -17.97
C LEU A 214 2.44 -6.08 -16.91
N ILE A 215 1.54 -5.23 -17.37
CA ILE A 215 0.68 -4.23 -16.72
C ILE A 215 -0.63 -4.64 -16.02
N ASP A 216 -0.94 -4.34 -14.74
CA ASP A 216 -2.32 -4.46 -14.22
C ASP A 216 -2.98 -3.13 -13.77
N GLY A 217 -2.21 -2.06 -13.57
CA GLY A 217 -2.73 -0.76 -13.17
C GLY A 217 -1.66 0.31 -13.07
N ILE A 218 -2.09 1.56 -12.94
CA ILE A 218 -1.22 2.72 -12.77
C ILE A 218 -1.52 3.44 -11.46
N GLY A 219 -0.49 3.66 -10.68
CA GLY A 219 -0.45 4.45 -9.47
C GLY A 219 -0.08 5.90 -9.77
N ILE A 220 -0.73 6.84 -9.08
CA ILE A 220 -0.37 8.26 -9.04
C ILE A 220 -0.32 8.74 -7.59
N GLN A 221 0.82 9.26 -7.14
CA GLN A 221 1.06 9.56 -5.72
C GLN A 221 0.08 10.60 -5.18
N CYS A 222 -0.06 11.74 -5.87
CA CYS A 222 -0.94 12.84 -5.47
C CYS A 222 -0.58 13.48 -4.11
N HIS A 223 0.72 13.57 -3.80
CA HIS A 223 1.20 14.35 -2.66
C HIS A 223 0.89 15.84 -2.79
N GLN A 224 0.88 16.54 -1.66
CA GLN A 224 0.53 17.95 -1.50
C GLN A 224 1.29 18.88 -2.46
N PHE A 225 2.56 18.60 -2.79
CA PHE A 225 3.35 19.45 -3.67
C PHE A 225 2.91 19.40 -5.14
N ASN A 226 2.12 18.38 -5.53
CA ASN A 226 1.43 18.33 -6.81
C ASN A 226 -0.07 18.60 -6.66
N MET A 227 -0.63 18.25 -5.51
CA MET A 227 -2.07 18.22 -5.29
C MET A 227 -2.64 19.55 -4.77
N ASP A 228 -1.89 20.34 -4.00
CA ASP A 228 -2.45 21.51 -3.31
C ASP A 228 -2.89 22.63 -4.26
N THR A 229 -2.16 22.84 -5.36
CA THR A 229 -2.35 23.98 -6.27
C THR A 229 -2.92 23.60 -7.63
N VAL A 230 -3.00 22.30 -7.97
CA VAL A 230 -3.59 21.85 -9.24
C VAL A 230 -5.08 22.21 -9.31
N SER A 231 -5.54 22.68 -10.47
CA SER A 231 -6.97 22.95 -10.70
C SER A 231 -7.76 21.66 -10.93
N VAL A 232 -9.04 21.67 -10.55
CA VAL A 232 -9.98 20.57 -10.85
C VAL A 232 -10.05 20.24 -12.34
N SER A 233 -9.95 21.25 -13.23
CA SER A 233 -9.94 21.03 -14.68
C SER A 233 -8.73 20.23 -15.13
N THR A 234 -7.53 20.57 -14.65
CA THR A 234 -6.30 19.82 -14.96
C THR A 234 -6.37 18.41 -14.42
N MET A 235 -6.84 18.22 -13.17
CA MET A 235 -7.02 16.88 -12.59
C MET A 235 -7.93 16.00 -13.46
N ARG A 236 -9.10 16.51 -13.86
CA ARG A 236 -10.05 15.77 -14.72
C ARG A 236 -9.42 15.42 -16.07
N ASN A 237 -8.72 16.36 -16.69
CA ASN A 237 -8.04 16.13 -17.96
C ASN A 237 -6.97 15.05 -17.85
N VAL A 238 -6.14 15.10 -16.80
CA VAL A 238 -5.11 14.09 -16.56
C VAL A 238 -5.74 12.73 -16.29
N LEU A 239 -6.75 12.62 -15.43
CA LEU A 239 -7.42 11.36 -15.16
C LEU A 239 -8.03 10.74 -16.43
N ASN A 240 -8.62 11.55 -17.31
CA ASN A 240 -9.12 11.10 -18.61
C ASN A 240 -7.98 10.58 -19.51
N THR A 241 -6.86 11.29 -19.57
CA THR A 241 -5.66 10.85 -20.30
C THR A 241 -5.16 9.52 -19.79
N LEU A 242 -5.04 9.35 -18.47
CA LEU A 242 -4.64 8.09 -17.84
C LEU A 242 -5.64 6.96 -18.13
N ALA A 243 -6.94 7.25 -18.03
CA ALA A 243 -8.01 6.29 -18.27
C ALA A 243 -8.08 5.81 -19.73
N SER A 244 -7.59 6.59 -20.69
CA SER A 244 -7.50 6.18 -22.11
C SER A 244 -6.60 4.95 -22.33
N THR A 245 -5.74 4.62 -21.37
CA THR A 245 -4.96 3.37 -21.38
C THR A 245 -5.83 2.13 -21.21
N GLY A 246 -7.04 2.27 -20.64
CA GLY A 246 -7.89 1.16 -20.22
C GLY A 246 -7.41 0.46 -18.93
N LEU A 247 -6.32 0.92 -18.31
CA LEU A 247 -5.83 0.38 -17.05
C LEU A 247 -6.56 1.03 -15.85
N PRO A 248 -6.81 0.27 -14.77
CA PRO A 248 -7.22 0.84 -13.49
C PRO A 248 -6.22 1.87 -12.95
N ILE A 249 -6.75 2.97 -12.41
CA ILE A 249 -5.97 4.01 -11.71
C ILE A 249 -6.07 3.78 -10.20
N TYR A 250 -4.95 3.91 -9.49
CA TYR A 250 -4.90 3.93 -8.02
C TYR A 250 -4.25 5.24 -7.58
N VAL A 251 -4.95 6.01 -6.74
CA VAL A 251 -4.30 7.14 -6.07
C VAL A 251 -3.54 6.55 -4.90
N SER A 252 -2.21 6.68 -4.88
CA SER A 252 -1.36 5.80 -4.08
C SER A 252 -0.79 6.44 -2.81
N GLU A 253 -0.67 7.76 -2.75
CA GLU A 253 0.04 8.48 -1.68
C GLU A 253 -0.59 9.85 -1.39
N LEU A 254 -1.93 9.91 -1.36
CA LEU A 254 -2.66 11.17 -1.25
C LEU A 254 -2.36 11.87 0.08
N ASP A 255 -1.91 13.11 -0.01
CA ASP A 255 -1.90 14.04 1.11
C ASP A 255 -2.12 15.48 0.64
N MET A 256 -2.68 16.30 1.53
CA MET A 256 -2.96 17.72 1.31
C MET A 256 -2.64 18.47 2.60
N THR A 257 -1.86 19.53 2.51
CA THR A 257 -1.45 20.31 3.70
C THR A 257 -2.42 21.46 3.97
N GLY A 258 -2.21 22.20 5.06
CA GLY A 258 -2.97 23.40 5.41
C GLY A 258 -3.46 23.42 6.85
N ASP A 259 -3.90 24.59 7.30
CA ASP A 259 -4.73 24.71 8.49
C ASP A 259 -6.09 24.03 8.28
N ASP A 260 -6.92 23.98 9.32
CA ASP A 260 -8.19 23.27 9.27
C ASP A 260 -9.13 23.75 8.17
N ALA A 261 -9.21 25.06 7.94
CA ALA A 261 -10.07 25.62 6.90
C ALA A 261 -9.53 25.31 5.50
N THR A 262 -8.22 25.48 5.30
CA THR A 262 -7.55 25.25 4.00
C THR A 262 -7.57 23.78 3.62
N GLN A 263 -7.21 22.89 4.55
CA GLN A 263 -7.20 21.45 4.30
C GLN A 263 -8.62 20.94 4.01
N LEU A 264 -9.63 21.39 4.76
CA LEU A 264 -11.03 21.06 4.50
C LEU A 264 -11.49 21.52 3.11
N ALA A 265 -11.16 22.75 2.72
CA ALA A 265 -11.52 23.28 1.40
C ALA A 265 -10.89 22.44 0.28
N ARG A 266 -9.63 22.05 0.41
CA ARG A 266 -8.92 21.20 -0.55
C ARG A 266 -9.53 19.79 -0.65
N TYR A 267 -9.84 19.16 0.47
CA TYR A 267 -10.52 17.86 0.47
C TYR A 267 -11.88 17.95 -0.23
N LYS A 268 -12.70 18.96 0.09
CA LYS A 268 -13.99 19.22 -0.57
C LYS A 268 -13.88 19.42 -2.08
N GLU A 269 -12.85 20.13 -2.52
CA GLU A 269 -12.65 20.46 -3.93
C GLU A 269 -12.10 19.26 -4.72
N LYS A 270 -11.13 18.53 -4.15
CA LYS A 270 -10.26 17.65 -4.94
C LYS A 270 -10.49 16.17 -4.71
N PHE A 271 -10.87 15.75 -3.50
CA PHE A 271 -11.14 14.34 -3.23
C PHE A 271 -12.27 13.77 -4.11
N PRO A 272 -13.40 14.47 -4.33
CA PRO A 272 -14.46 13.96 -5.21
C PRO A 272 -14.01 13.74 -6.65
N VAL A 273 -13.12 14.59 -7.17
CA VAL A 273 -12.57 14.44 -8.53
C VAL A 273 -11.83 13.11 -8.70
N LEU A 274 -11.08 12.71 -7.67
CA LEU A 274 -10.39 11.43 -7.64
C LEU A 274 -11.36 10.27 -7.39
N TRP A 275 -12.19 10.41 -6.36
CA TRP A 275 -13.05 9.33 -5.87
C TRP A 275 -14.15 8.95 -6.85
N GLU A 276 -14.77 9.91 -7.53
CA GLU A 276 -15.89 9.66 -8.43
C GLU A 276 -15.44 9.22 -9.82
N HIS A 277 -14.17 9.43 -10.20
CA HIS A 277 -13.67 9.03 -11.49
C HIS A 277 -13.74 7.50 -11.67
N THR A 278 -14.42 7.02 -12.71
CA THR A 278 -14.76 5.59 -12.87
C THR A 278 -13.53 4.68 -13.06
N ALA A 279 -12.45 5.21 -13.63
CA ALA A 279 -11.18 4.49 -13.76
C ALA A 279 -10.39 4.38 -12.44
N VAL A 280 -10.67 5.22 -11.44
CA VAL A 280 -10.02 5.14 -10.12
C VAL A 280 -10.64 4.00 -9.33
N LYS A 281 -9.82 3.06 -8.86
CA LYS A 281 -10.25 1.84 -8.15
C LYS A 281 -9.82 1.77 -6.68
N GLY A 282 -9.09 2.78 -6.21
CA GLY A 282 -8.75 2.92 -4.81
C GLY A 282 -7.93 4.18 -4.56
N VAL A 283 -8.00 4.66 -3.33
CA VAL A 283 -7.23 5.81 -2.84
C VAL A 283 -6.51 5.40 -1.56
N THR A 284 -5.20 5.58 -1.51
CA THR A 284 -4.37 5.39 -0.32
C THR A 284 -3.87 6.75 0.13
N LEU A 285 -4.09 7.10 1.39
CA LEU A 285 -3.55 8.30 2.00
C LEU A 285 -2.12 8.05 2.51
N TRP A 286 -1.26 9.07 2.49
CA TRP A 286 0.13 8.96 2.93
C TRP A 286 0.33 9.44 4.38
N GLY A 287 -0.42 8.81 5.28
CA GLY A 287 -0.40 9.06 6.71
C GLY A 287 -1.54 9.98 7.14
N TYR A 288 -1.88 9.93 8.42
CA TYR A 288 -3.03 10.69 8.93
C TYR A 288 -2.89 11.17 10.38
N ILE A 289 -1.81 10.82 11.08
CA ILE A 289 -1.60 11.15 12.50
C ILE A 289 -0.54 12.24 12.62
N GLU A 290 -0.85 13.29 13.37
CA GLU A 290 0.07 14.40 13.64
C GLU A 290 1.38 13.89 14.25
N GLY A 291 2.51 14.41 13.74
CA GLY A 291 3.85 13.99 14.16
C GLY A 291 4.30 12.65 13.57
N GLN A 292 3.44 11.92 12.84
CA GLN A 292 3.77 10.66 12.17
C GLN A 292 3.68 10.75 10.65
N THR A 293 3.02 11.76 10.10
CA THR A 293 3.02 12.01 8.65
C THR A 293 4.39 12.48 8.18
N TRP A 294 4.85 11.98 7.03
CA TRP A 294 6.12 12.37 6.41
C TRP A 294 6.24 13.89 6.14
N LYS A 295 5.11 14.56 5.92
CA LYS A 295 5.01 16.00 5.68
C LYS A 295 4.17 16.69 6.75
N ALA A 296 4.71 17.76 7.33
CA ALA A 296 3.99 18.56 8.32
C ALA A 296 2.63 19.07 7.80
N ASN A 297 1.67 19.20 8.72
CA ASN A 297 0.32 19.72 8.48
C ASN A 297 -0.54 18.93 7.45
N THR A 298 -0.12 17.72 7.08
CA THR A 298 -0.94 16.82 6.23
C THR A 298 -1.81 15.84 7.01
N HIS A 299 -1.56 15.70 8.32
CA HIS A 299 -2.32 14.85 9.20
C HIS A 299 -3.82 15.22 9.21
N LEU A 300 -4.64 14.23 9.51
CA LEU A 300 -6.11 14.31 9.59
C LEU A 300 -6.63 14.09 11.01
N ILE A 301 -5.76 13.63 11.91
CA ILE A 301 -5.99 13.47 13.34
C ILE A 301 -4.80 14.09 14.09
N THR A 302 -5.09 14.83 15.15
CA THR A 302 -4.07 15.38 16.05
C THR A 302 -3.37 14.28 16.84
N SER A 303 -2.25 14.61 17.48
CA SER A 303 -1.51 13.69 18.35
C SER A 303 -2.34 13.23 19.56
N SER A 304 -3.35 14.00 19.96
CA SER A 304 -4.33 13.63 20.99
C SER A 304 -5.48 12.74 20.50
N GLY A 305 -5.51 12.38 19.21
CA GLY A 305 -6.58 11.56 18.64
C GLY A 305 -7.81 12.35 18.16
N THR A 306 -7.77 13.69 18.15
CA THR A 306 -8.89 14.51 17.70
C THR A 306 -8.94 14.57 16.17
N GLU A 307 -10.08 14.20 15.58
CA GLU A 307 -10.30 14.36 14.14
C GLU A 307 -10.32 15.84 13.73
N ARG A 308 -9.55 16.17 12.69
CA ARG A 308 -9.61 17.48 12.02
C ARG A 308 -10.86 17.59 11.15
N PRO A 309 -11.31 18.81 10.81
CA PRO A 309 -12.50 19.00 9.98
C PRO A 309 -12.47 18.27 8.64
N ALA A 310 -11.29 18.12 8.01
CA ALA A 310 -11.14 17.39 6.77
C ALA A 310 -11.50 15.89 6.89
N LEU A 311 -11.13 15.23 8.00
CA LEU A 311 -11.46 13.82 8.22
C LEU A 311 -12.95 13.62 8.52
N LYS A 312 -13.53 14.51 9.33
CA LYS A 312 -14.97 14.52 9.60
C LYS A 312 -15.75 14.60 8.30
N TRP A 313 -15.41 15.57 7.46
CA TRP A 313 -16.01 15.73 6.15
C TRP A 313 -15.79 14.51 5.25
N LEU A 314 -14.58 13.94 5.22
CA LEU A 314 -14.27 12.78 4.38
C LEU A 314 -15.13 11.57 4.75
N ARG A 315 -15.29 11.29 6.05
CA ARG A 315 -16.17 10.22 6.53
C ARG A 315 -17.62 10.47 6.11
N ASP A 316 -18.12 11.67 6.32
CA ASP A 316 -19.51 12.02 6.00
C ASP A 316 -19.76 11.98 4.47
N TYR A 317 -18.80 12.44 3.67
CA TYR A 317 -18.82 12.35 2.21
C TYR A 317 -18.90 10.89 1.76
N LEU A 318 -18.03 10.04 2.28
CA LEU A 318 -17.98 8.63 1.90
C LEU A 318 -19.20 7.83 2.38
N ALA A 319 -19.81 8.19 3.51
CA ALA A 319 -21.03 7.53 3.98
C ALA A 319 -22.24 7.78 3.05
N ALA A 320 -22.14 8.81 2.19
CA ALA A 320 -23.17 9.17 1.23
C ALA A 320 -22.93 8.65 -0.20
N HIS A 321 -21.81 7.96 -0.48
CA HIS A 321 -21.38 7.53 -1.83
C HIS A 321 -20.95 6.06 -1.87
#